data_AF-A0A3Q0D8P4-F1
#
_entry.id   AF-A0A3Q0D8P4-F1
#
_cell.length_a   1.000
_cell.length_b   1.000
_cell.length_c   1.000
_cell.angle_alpha   90.00
_cell.angle_beta   90.00
_cell.angle_gamma   90.00
#
_symmetry.space_group_name_H-M   'P 1'
#
loop_
_entity.id
_entity.type
_entity.pdbx_description
1 polymer ?
#
loop_
_entity_poly.entity_id
_entity_poly.type
_entity_poly.pdbx_seq_one_letter_code
_entity_poly.pdbx_strand_id
1 'polypeptide(L)'
;MRLGVTLLALVTSLMLLLLLRLFWCPVDTSARSRQLVEESRGDTRGASTALRTTLRSPTTPVPRTRNSTYLDEMTPKLTDNCKNLQYSLKSLSNKTRRYSEDDYLQIITNIQKCPWRRHAQEYENFRAKLASCCDAVQYFVVSQNNTPVGTNLSYEVESKKQIPIRENIFHMFPVSQPFVGYPFNHCAVVGNAGILNKSLCGAEIDKSDFVFRCNLPPITGNVTEDVGNKTNLVTINPSIIALKYKNLEGKIEKFLKDISNYGDAFLLLPAFSFRINTGISFKVYQTLKKSNARQKVLFFHPRYLRQLAFFWRTKGVTAFRLSTGLMIASVAIELCENVKLYGFWPFSKTIDKTPLSHHYYDNKLPKRGFHQMPKEYSQMLQLHMRGVLKLHFGKCEIP
;
A
#
# COMPACT_ATOMS: atom_id res chain seq x y z
N MET A 1 16.25 -30.73 -50.19
CA MET A 1 15.38 -30.16 -49.14
C MET A 1 15.26 -31.06 -47.89
N ARG A 2 16.38 -31.50 -47.28
CA ARG A 2 16.34 -32.28 -46.01
C ARG A 2 17.37 -31.87 -44.94
N LEU A 3 18.22 -30.87 -45.18
CA LEU A 3 19.14 -30.33 -44.16
C LEU A 3 18.63 -29.07 -43.44
N GLY A 4 17.64 -28.36 -43.99
CA GLY A 4 17.11 -27.13 -43.36
C GLY A 4 16.11 -27.39 -42.21
N VAL A 5 15.46 -28.56 -42.20
CA VAL A 5 14.42 -28.89 -41.21
C VAL A 5 15.04 -29.39 -39.89
N THR A 6 16.18 -30.08 -39.96
CA THR A 6 16.91 -30.59 -38.79
C THR A 6 17.61 -29.46 -38.01
N LEU A 7 18.13 -28.45 -38.69
CA LEU A 7 18.74 -27.29 -38.03
C LEU A 7 17.70 -26.43 -37.31
N LEU A 8 16.51 -26.26 -37.89
CA LEU A 8 15.41 -25.52 -37.27
C LEU A 8 14.86 -26.23 -36.02
N ALA A 9 14.80 -27.56 -36.02
CA ALA A 9 14.37 -28.36 -34.88
C ALA A 9 15.38 -28.35 -33.71
N LEU A 10 16.68 -28.30 -34.01
CA LEU A 10 17.73 -28.19 -32.99
C LEU A 10 17.75 -26.81 -32.33
N VAL A 11 17.54 -25.73 -33.10
CA VAL A 11 17.50 -24.36 -32.56
C VAL A 11 16.25 -24.12 -31.71
N THR A 12 15.10 -24.68 -32.09
CA THR A 12 13.87 -24.57 -31.27
C THR A 12 13.96 -25.39 -29.99
N SER A 13 14.58 -26.58 -30.02
CA SER A 13 14.82 -27.39 -28.83
C SER A 13 15.79 -26.73 -27.84
N LEU A 14 16.87 -26.10 -28.34
CA LEU A 14 17.84 -25.39 -27.51
C LEU A 14 17.23 -24.13 -26.87
N MET A 15 16.38 -23.41 -27.61
CA MET A 15 15.63 -22.25 -27.08
C MET A 15 14.59 -22.66 -26.04
N LEU A 16 13.93 -23.80 -26.20
CA LEU A 16 12.98 -24.33 -25.21
C LEU A 16 13.69 -24.78 -23.92
N LEU A 17 14.88 -25.40 -24.03
CA LEU A 17 15.73 -25.77 -22.89
C LEU A 17 16.29 -24.55 -22.15
N LEU A 18 16.64 -23.47 -22.85
CA LEU A 18 17.06 -22.19 -22.25
C LEU A 18 15.91 -21.46 -21.56
N LEU A 19 14.70 -21.50 -22.13
CA LEU A 19 13.49 -20.97 -21.49
C LEU A 19 13.10 -21.76 -20.24
N LEU A 20 13.21 -23.10 -20.27
CA LEU A 20 12.94 -23.94 -19.10
C LEU A 20 13.96 -23.72 -17.96
N ARG A 21 15.21 -23.34 -18.27
CA ARG A 21 16.21 -22.95 -17.25
C ARG A 21 15.99 -21.55 -16.67
N LEU A 22 15.28 -20.65 -17.35
CA LEU A 22 14.90 -19.33 -16.81
C LEU A 22 13.67 -19.39 -15.89
N PHE A 23 12.89 -20.48 -15.95
CA PHE A 23 11.71 -20.71 -15.10
C PHE A 23 11.96 -21.68 -13.94
N TRP A 24 13.17 -22.25 -13.82
CA TRP A 24 13.54 -23.12 -12.70
C TRP A 24 14.40 -22.35 -11.68
N CYS A 25 13.76 -21.84 -10.63
CA CYS A 25 14.49 -21.47 -9.40
C CYS A 25 14.79 -22.77 -8.62
N PRO A 26 16.03 -23.03 -8.19
CA PRO A 26 16.31 -24.12 -7.27
C PRO A 26 15.64 -23.81 -5.92
N VAL A 27 14.78 -24.72 -5.48
CA VAL A 27 14.36 -24.84 -4.09
C VAL A 27 15.34 -25.82 -3.45
N ASP A 28 16.17 -25.32 -2.53
CA ASP A 28 16.86 -26.03 -1.43
C ASP A 28 17.91 -25.06 -0.86
N THR A 29 18.25 -24.99 0.42
CA THR A 29 17.93 -25.74 1.63
C THR A 29 18.36 -24.86 2.82
N SER A 30 17.85 -25.14 4.01
CA SER A 30 18.25 -24.50 5.26
C SER A 30 19.75 -24.68 5.55
N ALA A 31 20.52 -23.59 5.56
CA ALA A 31 21.86 -23.58 6.14
C ALA A 31 21.82 -22.92 7.52
N ARG A 32 21.79 -23.77 8.54
CA ARG A 32 21.95 -23.43 9.96
C ARG A 32 23.42 -23.09 10.20
N SER A 33 23.77 -21.82 10.34
CA SER A 33 25.12 -21.41 10.75
C SER A 33 25.32 -21.73 12.23
N ARG A 34 26.11 -22.78 12.49
CA ARG A 34 26.75 -23.01 13.80
C ARG A 34 27.88 -21.99 13.93
N GLN A 35 27.74 -21.07 14.87
CA GLN A 35 28.83 -20.19 15.28
C GLN A 35 29.62 -20.94 16.37
N LEU A 36 30.81 -21.40 16.01
CA LEU A 36 31.83 -21.86 16.96
C LEU A 36 32.33 -20.64 17.72
N VAL A 37 32.13 -20.64 19.04
CA VAL A 37 32.75 -19.69 19.97
C VAL A 37 34.09 -20.30 20.35
N GLU A 38 35.17 -19.67 19.90
CA GLU A 38 36.53 -19.98 20.34
C GLU A 38 36.86 -19.06 21.51
N GLU A 39 37.12 -19.68 22.65
CA GLU A 39 37.39 -19.07 23.94
C GLU A 39 38.87 -18.66 24.01
N SER A 40 39.14 -17.38 24.19
CA SER A 40 40.47 -16.86 24.52
C SER A 40 40.39 -16.08 25.84
N ARG A 41 40.82 -16.75 26.92
CA ARG A 41 41.38 -16.15 28.13
C ARG A 41 42.79 -15.67 27.78
N GLY A 42 43.35 -14.55 28.20
CA GLY A 42 43.00 -13.51 29.16
C GLY A 42 44.32 -12.83 29.51
N ASP A 43 44.34 -11.53 29.80
CA ASP A 43 45.26 -11.02 30.83
C ASP A 43 44.83 -9.68 31.42
N THR A 44 45.13 -9.56 32.70
CA THR A 44 44.62 -8.61 33.69
C THR A 44 45.44 -7.32 33.83
N ARG A 45 44.76 -6.22 34.22
CA ARG A 45 45.14 -5.08 35.11
C ARG A 45 44.37 -3.82 34.64
N GLY A 46 43.74 -2.97 35.45
CA GLY A 46 43.62 -2.84 36.90
C GLY A 46 42.39 -1.98 37.25
N ALA A 47 41.99 -2.03 38.52
CA ALA A 47 40.71 -1.54 39.06
C ALA A 47 40.63 -0.03 39.28
N SER A 48 39.40 0.53 39.28
CA SER A 48 38.90 1.32 40.43
C SER A 48 37.37 1.57 40.40
N THR A 49 36.73 1.15 41.50
CA THR A 49 35.57 1.74 42.22
C THR A 49 34.18 1.95 41.61
N ALA A 50 33.24 1.21 42.21
CA ALA A 50 31.97 1.68 42.81
C ALA A 50 30.73 1.88 41.92
N LEU A 51 29.86 0.85 41.85
CA LEU A 51 28.54 0.84 42.52
C LEU A 51 27.92 -0.55 42.29
N ARG A 52 27.77 -1.33 43.37
CA ARG A 52 27.05 -2.62 43.36
C ARG A 52 25.60 -2.36 43.73
N THR A 53 24.73 -2.26 42.74
CA THR A 53 23.28 -2.43 42.91
C THR A 53 22.84 -3.63 42.10
N THR A 54 22.36 -4.63 42.81
CA THR A 54 21.84 -5.90 42.32
C THR A 54 20.60 -5.70 41.43
N LEU A 55 20.73 -5.89 40.12
CA LEU A 55 19.58 -6.21 39.26
C LEU A 55 19.53 -7.70 38.99
N ARG A 56 18.64 -8.37 39.73
CA ARG A 56 18.12 -9.71 39.45
C ARG A 56 17.44 -9.66 38.07
N SER A 57 17.90 -10.49 37.13
CA SER A 57 17.18 -10.76 35.88
C SER A 57 15.81 -11.41 36.21
N PRO A 58 14.68 -10.90 35.69
CA PRO A 58 13.44 -11.65 35.74
C PRO A 58 13.51 -12.75 34.69
N THR A 59 13.49 -14.00 35.14
CA THR A 59 13.19 -15.18 34.34
C THR A 59 11.89 -14.97 33.56
N THR A 60 11.98 -15.02 32.24
CA THR A 60 10.85 -15.04 31.31
C THR A 60 9.94 -16.23 31.60
N PRO A 61 8.63 -16.05 31.80
CA PRO A 61 7.71 -17.18 31.86
C PRO A 61 7.50 -17.74 30.46
N VAL A 62 7.65 -19.06 30.33
CA VAL A 62 7.19 -19.85 29.17
C VAL A 62 5.69 -19.57 28.96
N PRO A 63 5.21 -19.30 27.73
CA PRO A 63 3.79 -19.06 27.51
C PRO A 63 2.98 -20.32 27.83
N ARG A 64 2.08 -20.23 28.81
CA ARG A 64 1.04 -21.23 29.04
C ARG A 64 0.14 -21.30 27.81
N THR A 65 0.02 -22.48 27.21
CA THR A 65 -1.02 -22.82 26.26
C THR A 65 -2.38 -22.60 26.92
N ARG A 66 -3.06 -21.51 26.59
CA ARG A 66 -4.49 -21.40 26.88
C ARG A 66 -5.22 -22.27 25.86
N ASN A 67 -5.76 -23.38 26.34
CA ASN A 67 -6.82 -24.12 25.66
C ASN A 67 -8.02 -23.17 25.51
N SER A 68 -8.09 -22.53 24.36
CA SER A 68 -9.23 -21.72 23.97
C SER A 68 -10.30 -22.66 23.42
N THR A 69 -11.19 -23.13 24.29
CA THR A 69 -12.48 -23.69 23.87
C THR A 69 -13.36 -22.55 23.37
N TYR A 70 -13.08 -22.05 22.16
CA TYR A 70 -14.13 -21.43 21.37
C TYR A 70 -14.94 -22.58 20.79
N LEU A 71 -16.17 -22.72 21.27
CA LEU A 71 -17.21 -23.46 20.57
C LEU A 71 -17.19 -23.01 19.12
N ASP A 72 -16.97 -23.98 18.23
CA ASP A 72 -17.04 -23.85 16.79
C ASP A 72 -18.48 -23.48 16.43
N GLU A 73 -18.80 -22.18 16.49
CA GLU A 73 -20.07 -21.66 15.98
C GLU A 73 -20.17 -22.08 14.52
N MET A 74 -21.11 -22.98 14.26
CA MET A 74 -21.48 -23.52 12.94
C MET A 74 -21.23 -22.49 11.84
N THR A 75 -20.16 -22.73 11.07
CA THR A 75 -19.74 -21.89 9.96
C THR A 75 -20.88 -21.85 8.93
N PRO A 76 -21.56 -20.71 8.69
CA PRO A 76 -22.52 -20.65 7.60
C PRO A 76 -21.72 -20.77 6.32
N LYS A 77 -21.82 -21.91 5.64
CA LYS A 77 -21.16 -22.14 4.36
C LYS A 77 -21.55 -21.01 3.41
N LEU A 78 -20.57 -20.33 2.80
CA LEU A 78 -20.84 -19.44 1.66
C LEU A 78 -21.76 -20.20 0.70
N THR A 79 -22.87 -19.59 0.31
CA THR A 79 -23.75 -20.16 -0.70
C THR A 79 -22.95 -20.42 -1.97
N ASP A 80 -23.30 -21.47 -2.72
CA ASP A 80 -22.56 -21.83 -3.95
C ASP A 80 -22.50 -20.65 -4.94
N ASN A 81 -23.52 -19.78 -4.94
CA ASN A 81 -23.54 -18.53 -5.67
C ASN A 81 -22.38 -17.58 -5.31
N CYS A 82 -22.07 -17.41 -4.02
CA CYS A 82 -20.97 -16.54 -3.58
C CYS A 82 -19.59 -17.12 -3.92
N LYS A 83 -19.44 -18.46 -3.91
CA LYS A 83 -18.21 -19.12 -4.38
C LYS A 83 -18.04 -18.97 -5.89
N ASN A 84 -19.11 -19.13 -6.65
CA ASN A 84 -19.09 -18.98 -8.11
C ASN A 84 -18.72 -17.55 -8.56
N LEU A 85 -19.12 -16.53 -7.80
CA LEU A 85 -18.71 -15.13 -8.07
C LEU A 85 -17.19 -14.92 -7.99
N GLN A 86 -16.47 -15.66 -7.12
CA GLN A 86 -15.01 -15.59 -7.08
C GLN A 86 -14.37 -16.07 -8.40
N TYR A 87 -14.95 -17.09 -9.03
CA TYR A 87 -14.51 -17.56 -10.35
C TYR A 87 -14.83 -16.54 -11.45
N SER A 88 -16.02 -15.93 -11.41
CA SER A 88 -16.41 -14.86 -12.34
C SER A 88 -15.47 -13.65 -12.26
N LEU A 89 -15.06 -13.23 -11.05
CA LEU A 89 -14.09 -12.15 -10.85
C LEU A 89 -12.69 -12.49 -11.41
N LYS A 90 -12.22 -13.74 -11.23
CA LYS A 90 -10.96 -14.20 -11.84
C LYS A 90 -11.04 -14.14 -13.38
N SER A 91 -12.19 -14.46 -13.95
CA SER A 91 -12.46 -14.36 -15.40
C SER A 91 -12.43 -12.90 -15.90
N LEU A 92 -12.98 -11.94 -15.15
CA LEU A 92 -12.90 -10.50 -15.46
C LEU A 92 -11.45 -10.01 -15.58
N SER A 93 -10.58 -10.53 -14.71
CA SER A 93 -9.18 -10.14 -14.65
C SER A 93 -8.34 -10.70 -15.80
N ASN A 94 -8.75 -11.84 -16.37
CA ASN A 94 -7.96 -12.61 -17.35
C ASN A 94 -8.38 -12.43 -18.80
N LYS A 95 -9.53 -11.81 -19.10
CA LYS A 95 -10.06 -11.71 -20.48
C LYS A 95 -9.61 -10.46 -21.23
N THR A 96 -9.42 -10.63 -22.54
CA THR A 96 -9.27 -9.61 -23.59
C THR A 96 -10.55 -8.78 -23.84
N ARG A 97 -11.69 -9.19 -23.28
CA ARG A 97 -12.98 -8.51 -23.45
C ARG A 97 -13.02 -7.20 -22.67
N ARG A 98 -13.41 -6.11 -23.32
CA ARG A 98 -13.66 -4.81 -22.69
C ARG A 98 -15.02 -4.88 -21.96
N TYR A 99 -14.98 -4.83 -20.63
CA TYR A 99 -16.19 -4.77 -19.80
C TYR A 99 -16.74 -3.35 -19.77
N SER A 100 -18.06 -3.22 -19.87
CA SER A 100 -18.79 -1.98 -19.66
C SER A 100 -18.90 -1.65 -18.17
N GLU A 101 -19.23 -0.41 -17.84
CA GLU A 101 -19.53 -0.02 -16.45
C GLU A 101 -20.68 -0.85 -15.88
N ASP A 102 -21.73 -1.11 -16.66
CA ASP A 102 -22.89 -1.89 -16.22
C ASP A 102 -22.55 -3.35 -15.89
N ASP A 103 -21.59 -3.96 -16.60
CA ASP A 103 -21.11 -5.30 -16.27
C ASP A 103 -20.47 -5.34 -14.87
N TYR A 104 -19.70 -4.32 -14.50
CA TYR A 104 -19.13 -4.21 -13.16
C TYR A 104 -20.22 -4.01 -12.12
N LEU A 105 -21.19 -3.13 -12.37
CA LEU A 105 -22.27 -2.84 -11.44
C LEU A 105 -23.08 -4.09 -11.12
N GLN A 106 -23.43 -4.89 -12.13
CA GLN A 106 -24.15 -6.16 -11.92
C GLN A 106 -23.37 -7.13 -11.03
N ILE A 107 -22.05 -7.22 -11.20
CA ILE A 107 -21.19 -8.08 -10.40
C ILE A 107 -21.13 -7.59 -8.95
N ILE A 108 -21.03 -6.26 -8.75
CA ILE A 108 -21.01 -5.66 -7.41
C ILE A 108 -22.36 -5.90 -6.71
N THR A 109 -23.51 -5.74 -7.40
CA THR A 109 -24.83 -6.06 -6.85
C THR A 109 -24.88 -7.49 -6.30
N ASN A 110 -24.28 -8.44 -7.02
CA ASN A 110 -24.23 -9.82 -6.57
C ASN A 110 -23.28 -10.04 -5.39
N ILE A 111 -22.14 -9.33 -5.37
CA ILE A 111 -21.17 -9.37 -4.26
C ILE A 111 -21.77 -8.80 -2.97
N GLN A 112 -22.54 -7.71 -3.04
CA GLN A 112 -23.17 -7.11 -1.85
C GLN A 112 -24.20 -8.02 -1.16
N LYS A 113 -24.75 -9.01 -1.88
CA LYS A 113 -25.63 -10.04 -1.30
C LYS A 113 -24.89 -11.11 -0.52
N CYS A 114 -23.56 -11.17 -0.64
CA CYS A 114 -22.73 -12.14 0.06
C CYS A 114 -22.30 -11.57 1.42
N PRO A 115 -22.51 -12.31 2.53
CA PRO A 115 -22.02 -11.88 3.83
C PRO A 115 -20.49 -11.84 3.80
N TRP A 116 -19.91 -10.71 4.20
CA TRP A 116 -18.47 -10.58 4.30
C TRP A 116 -17.97 -11.07 5.66
N ARG A 117 -16.91 -11.89 5.66
CA ARG A 117 -16.18 -12.31 6.86
C ARG A 117 -14.68 -12.24 6.60
N ARG A 118 -13.89 -11.94 7.65
CA ARG A 118 -12.42 -12.02 7.57
C ARG A 118 -12.02 -13.49 7.47
N HIS A 119 -11.10 -13.78 6.55
CA HIS A 119 -10.49 -15.10 6.42
C HIS A 119 -9.01 -14.97 6.78
N ALA A 120 -8.68 -15.21 8.05
CA ALA A 120 -7.35 -14.94 8.59
C ALA A 120 -6.23 -15.64 7.81
N GLN A 121 -6.40 -16.92 7.43
CA GLN A 121 -5.41 -17.65 6.66
C GLN A 121 -5.20 -17.07 5.24
N GLU A 122 -6.28 -16.68 4.54
CA GLU A 122 -6.18 -16.05 3.23
C GLU A 122 -5.49 -14.68 3.31
N TYR A 123 -5.78 -13.93 4.37
CA TYR A 123 -5.13 -12.67 4.68
C TYR A 123 -3.63 -12.85 4.93
N GLU A 124 -3.22 -13.74 5.84
CA GLU A 124 -1.81 -14.01 6.14
C GLU A 124 -1.04 -14.48 4.90
N ASN A 125 -1.64 -15.40 4.13
CA ASN A 125 -1.04 -15.88 2.88
C ASN A 125 -0.85 -14.76 1.85
N PHE A 126 -1.79 -13.81 1.76
CA PHE A 126 -1.68 -12.70 0.82
C PHE A 126 -0.68 -11.65 1.32
N ARG A 127 -0.70 -11.34 2.62
CA ARG A 127 0.25 -10.44 3.27
C ARG A 127 1.69 -10.95 3.12
N ALA A 128 1.94 -12.23 3.36
CA ALA A 128 3.25 -12.84 3.18
C ALA A 128 3.76 -12.72 1.72
N LYS A 129 2.86 -12.84 0.73
CA LYS A 129 3.22 -12.65 -0.69
C LYS A 129 3.59 -11.20 -1.01
N LEU A 130 2.88 -10.23 -0.44
CA LEU A 130 3.22 -8.81 -0.58
C LEU A 130 4.56 -8.51 0.13
N ALA A 131 4.73 -8.96 1.37
CA ALA A 131 5.95 -8.78 2.15
C ALA A 131 7.17 -9.40 1.45
N SER A 132 7.04 -10.61 0.89
CA SER A 132 8.12 -11.25 0.13
C SER A 132 8.47 -10.52 -1.16
N CYS A 133 7.52 -9.82 -1.79
CA CYS A 133 7.73 -9.16 -3.07
C CYS A 133 8.24 -7.72 -2.91
N CYS A 134 7.60 -6.97 -2.02
CA CYS A 134 7.70 -5.51 -1.93
C CYS A 134 8.33 -5.06 -0.62
N ASP A 135 7.96 -5.70 0.49
CA ASP A 135 8.44 -5.42 1.85
C ASP A 135 8.20 -3.96 2.27
N ALA A 136 6.91 -3.60 2.47
CA ALA A 136 6.54 -2.27 2.96
C ALA A 136 7.18 -1.97 4.33
N VAL A 137 7.42 -2.98 5.15
CA VAL A 137 8.03 -2.84 6.48
C VAL A 137 9.44 -2.26 6.40
N GLN A 138 10.20 -2.54 5.34
CA GLN A 138 11.56 -2.00 5.16
C GLN A 138 11.62 -0.90 4.09
N TYR A 139 10.75 -0.96 3.09
CA TYR A 139 10.85 -0.16 1.88
C TYR A 139 9.60 0.66 1.56
N PHE A 140 8.62 0.83 2.45
CA PHE A 140 7.49 1.71 2.13
C PHE A 140 7.95 3.15 1.82
N VAL A 141 8.83 3.70 2.66
CA VAL A 141 9.43 5.03 2.43
C VAL A 141 10.95 4.96 2.34
N VAL A 142 11.56 5.95 1.69
CA VAL A 142 13.00 6.15 1.81
C VAL A 142 13.33 6.53 3.25
N SER A 143 14.42 5.98 3.76
CA SER A 143 14.98 6.27 5.07
C SER A 143 16.50 6.27 4.97
N GLN A 144 17.16 6.84 5.97
CA GLN A 144 18.61 6.83 6.04
C GLN A 144 19.16 5.40 6.09
N ASN A 145 18.48 4.50 6.80
CA ASN A 145 18.87 3.08 6.90
C ASN A 145 18.79 2.32 5.57
N ASN A 146 17.77 2.58 4.74
CA ASN A 146 17.57 1.84 3.49
C ASN A 146 18.13 2.55 2.24
N THR A 147 18.49 3.82 2.37
CA THR A 147 19.01 4.67 1.28
C THR A 147 20.17 5.55 1.80
N PRO A 148 21.35 4.97 2.10
CA PRO A 148 22.49 5.70 2.63
C PRO A 148 23.09 6.69 1.61
N VAL A 149 23.90 7.62 2.11
CA VAL A 149 24.69 8.56 1.29
C VAL A 149 25.53 7.79 0.27
N GLY A 150 25.63 8.31 -0.94
CA GLY A 150 26.33 7.68 -2.07
C GLY A 150 25.46 6.71 -2.88
N THR A 151 24.25 6.36 -2.41
CA THR A 151 23.31 5.55 -3.20
C THR A 151 22.92 6.26 -4.49
N ASN A 152 23.01 5.57 -5.64
CA ASN A 152 22.43 6.03 -6.89
C ASN A 152 21.00 5.52 -7.04
N LEU A 153 20.03 6.30 -6.56
CA LEU A 153 18.64 5.89 -6.49
C LEU A 153 17.95 6.00 -7.86
N SER A 154 17.57 4.85 -8.45
CA SER A 154 16.78 4.83 -9.69
C SER A 154 15.34 5.24 -9.47
N TYR A 155 14.78 6.03 -10.39
CA TYR A 155 13.37 6.43 -10.35
C TYR A 155 12.41 5.25 -10.60
N GLU A 156 11.21 5.29 -10.02
CA GLU A 156 10.19 4.22 -10.17
C GLU A 156 9.86 3.95 -11.63
N VAL A 157 9.42 4.99 -12.35
CA VAL A 157 8.88 4.87 -13.71
C VAL A 157 9.98 5.09 -14.75
N GLU A 158 10.88 6.05 -14.50
CA GLU A 158 12.03 6.36 -15.35
C GLU A 158 13.28 5.60 -14.89
N SER A 159 13.23 4.27 -14.84
CA SER A 159 14.24 3.42 -14.18
C SER A 159 15.68 3.58 -14.69
N LYS A 160 15.86 4.07 -15.92
CA LYS A 160 17.18 4.40 -16.51
C LYS A 160 17.77 5.71 -15.97
N LYS A 161 16.97 6.54 -15.30
CA LYS A 161 17.41 7.77 -14.66
C LYS A 161 17.68 7.49 -13.19
N GLN A 162 18.72 8.11 -12.65
CA GLN A 162 19.14 7.98 -11.27
C GLN A 162 19.38 9.35 -10.66
N ILE A 163 19.30 9.42 -9.33
CA ILE A 163 19.73 10.57 -8.53
C ILE A 163 20.72 10.10 -7.47
N PRO A 164 21.94 10.67 -7.41
CA PRO A 164 22.87 10.37 -6.34
C PRO A 164 22.36 10.99 -5.03
N ILE A 165 22.26 10.18 -3.99
CA ILE A 165 21.85 10.62 -2.65
C ILE A 165 23.05 11.26 -1.97
N ARG A 166 23.05 12.59 -1.97
CA ARG A 166 24.02 13.44 -1.28
C ARG A 166 23.51 13.79 0.13
N GLU A 167 24.38 14.29 0.99
CA GLU A 167 24.06 14.64 2.38
C GLU A 167 22.82 15.53 2.52
N ASN A 168 22.70 16.55 1.67
CA ASN A 168 21.55 17.46 1.70
C ASN A 168 20.21 16.76 1.41
N ILE A 169 20.21 15.69 0.60
CA ILE A 169 19.01 14.87 0.32
C ILE A 169 18.82 13.85 1.45
N PHE A 170 19.90 13.21 1.89
CA PHE A 170 19.89 12.22 2.95
C PHE A 170 19.27 12.75 4.26
N HIS A 171 19.60 13.99 4.66
CA HIS A 171 19.01 14.64 5.83
C HIS A 171 17.52 14.99 5.69
N MET A 172 16.92 14.84 4.50
CA MET A 172 15.46 14.95 4.34
C MET A 172 14.74 13.66 4.73
N PHE A 173 15.44 12.54 4.83
CA PHE A 173 14.86 11.24 5.10
C PHE A 173 14.76 10.97 6.61
N PRO A 174 13.71 10.25 7.06
CA PRO A 174 13.68 9.74 8.43
C PRO A 174 14.82 8.73 8.64
N VAL A 175 15.26 8.56 9.89
CA VAL A 175 16.34 7.61 10.22
C VAL A 175 15.92 6.19 9.82
N SER A 176 14.73 5.77 10.24
CA SER A 176 14.12 4.46 9.94
C SER A 176 12.69 4.63 9.42
N GLN A 177 12.02 3.53 9.12
CA GLN A 177 10.59 3.57 8.81
C GLN A 177 9.81 4.13 10.03
N PRO A 178 8.96 5.16 9.87
CA PRO A 178 8.35 5.88 10.99
C PRO A 178 7.08 5.21 11.54
N PHE A 179 6.69 4.05 11.00
CA PHE A 179 5.46 3.35 11.37
C PHE A 179 5.73 2.40 12.55
N VAL A 180 5.92 2.97 13.74
CA VAL A 180 6.19 2.21 14.97
C VAL A 180 4.92 1.54 15.47
N GLY A 181 5.03 0.36 16.10
CA GLY A 181 3.90 -0.36 16.66
C GLY A 181 3.03 -1.10 15.63
N TYR A 182 3.57 -1.35 14.43
CA TYR A 182 2.94 -2.26 13.48
C TYR A 182 3.05 -3.73 13.96
N PRO A 183 2.10 -4.61 13.61
CA PRO A 183 0.90 -4.30 12.85
C PRO A 183 -0.12 -3.45 13.62
N PHE A 184 -0.71 -2.45 12.96
CA PHE A 184 -1.87 -1.74 13.49
C PHE A 184 -3.09 -2.66 13.44
N ASN A 185 -3.98 -2.60 14.44
CA ASN A 185 -5.10 -3.55 14.48
C ASN A 185 -6.16 -3.23 13.41
N HIS A 186 -6.69 -2.00 13.38
CA HIS A 186 -7.69 -1.57 12.40
C HIS A 186 -7.20 -0.38 11.58
N CYS A 187 -7.18 -0.54 10.26
CA CYS A 187 -6.82 0.51 9.33
C CYS A 187 -7.95 0.84 8.37
N ALA A 188 -8.20 2.14 8.19
CA ALA A 188 -9.03 2.67 7.12
C ALA A 188 -8.14 3.23 6.01
N VAL A 189 -8.42 2.82 4.78
CA VAL A 189 -7.89 3.51 3.59
C VAL A 189 -9.05 4.22 2.92
N VAL A 190 -8.95 5.54 2.84
CA VAL A 190 -9.99 6.41 2.29
C VAL A 190 -9.54 6.88 0.91
N GLY A 191 -10.16 6.30 -0.12
CA GLY A 191 -10.15 6.80 -1.48
C GLY A 191 -11.06 8.01 -1.63
N ASN A 192 -11.06 8.62 -2.82
CA ASN A 192 -11.68 9.93 -3.00
C ASN A 192 -13.01 9.87 -3.74
N ALA A 193 -13.53 8.68 -4.09
CA ALA A 193 -14.68 8.57 -4.98
C ALA A 193 -15.95 9.22 -4.42
N GLY A 194 -16.79 9.74 -5.32
CA GLY A 194 -18.04 10.43 -4.97
C GLY A 194 -19.07 9.59 -4.23
N ILE A 195 -18.90 8.25 -4.19
CA ILE A 195 -19.75 7.34 -3.40
C ILE A 195 -19.74 7.64 -1.90
N LEU A 196 -18.72 8.37 -1.41
CA LEU A 196 -18.68 8.81 -0.01
C LEU A 196 -19.67 9.93 0.31
N ASN A 197 -20.18 10.68 -0.68
CA ASN A 197 -21.13 11.74 -0.41
C ASN A 197 -22.41 11.19 0.25
N LYS A 198 -22.79 11.77 1.39
CA LYS A 198 -23.92 11.35 2.22
C LYS A 198 -23.84 9.89 2.68
N SER A 199 -22.63 9.37 2.83
CA SER A 199 -22.36 8.02 3.35
C SER A 199 -22.41 7.95 4.87
N LEU A 200 -22.21 9.08 5.57
CA LEU A 200 -22.13 9.15 7.04
C LEU A 200 -21.04 8.25 7.65
N CYS A 201 -20.00 7.93 6.86
CA CYS A 201 -18.95 7.01 7.28
C CYS A 201 -17.87 7.62 8.16
N GLY A 202 -17.91 8.94 8.42
CA GLY A 202 -16.82 9.64 9.11
C GLY A 202 -16.56 9.11 10.51
N ALA A 203 -17.61 8.90 11.30
CA ALA A 203 -17.48 8.34 12.65
C ALA A 203 -16.92 6.91 12.65
N GLU A 204 -17.24 6.08 11.65
CA GLU A 204 -16.67 4.74 11.55
C GLU A 204 -15.20 4.77 11.10
N ILE A 205 -14.86 5.63 10.14
CA ILE A 205 -13.48 5.83 9.67
C ILE A 205 -12.59 6.24 10.84
N ASP A 206 -13.03 7.21 11.64
CA ASP A 206 -12.22 7.80 12.72
C ASP A 206 -11.99 6.85 13.92
N LYS A 207 -12.77 5.77 14.04
CA LYS A 207 -12.54 4.67 15.01
C LYS A 207 -11.33 3.81 14.67
N SER A 208 -10.81 3.87 13.44
CA SER A 208 -9.66 3.06 13.02
C SER A 208 -8.38 3.52 13.71
N ASP A 209 -7.47 2.60 14.05
CA ASP A 209 -6.18 2.92 14.69
C ASP A 209 -5.31 3.80 13.77
N PHE A 210 -5.30 3.48 12.47
CA PHE A 210 -4.55 4.21 11.46
C PHE A 210 -5.41 4.54 10.23
N VAL A 211 -5.44 5.82 9.83
CA VAL A 211 -6.19 6.28 8.65
C VAL A 211 -5.25 6.78 7.57
N PHE A 212 -5.32 6.13 6.40
CA PHE A 212 -4.62 6.55 5.19
C PHE A 212 -5.57 7.32 4.27
N ARG A 213 -5.13 8.46 3.74
CA ARG A 213 -5.87 9.29 2.78
C ARG A 213 -5.07 9.53 1.51
N CYS A 214 -5.77 9.77 0.40
CA CYS A 214 -5.15 9.91 -0.91
C CYS A 214 -5.20 11.35 -1.44
N ASN A 215 -4.05 11.92 -1.78
CA ASN A 215 -3.94 13.13 -2.62
C ASN A 215 -4.55 14.41 -2.00
N LEU A 216 -4.30 14.68 -0.71
CA LEU A 216 -4.79 15.85 0.04
C LEU A 216 -6.27 16.22 -0.20
N PRO A 217 -7.22 15.30 0.02
CA PRO A 217 -8.62 15.60 -0.21
C PRO A 217 -9.18 16.42 0.98
N PRO A 218 -10.15 17.32 0.80
CA PRO A 218 -10.75 18.02 1.94
C PRO A 218 -11.38 17.01 2.93
N ILE A 219 -11.23 17.26 4.23
CA ILE A 219 -11.72 16.40 5.32
C ILE A 219 -12.50 17.18 6.40
N THR A 220 -12.61 18.50 6.26
CA THR A 220 -13.28 19.40 7.20
C THR A 220 -14.45 20.10 6.53
N GLY A 221 -15.44 20.53 7.31
CA GLY A 221 -16.65 21.19 6.83
C GLY A 221 -17.74 20.16 6.49
N ASN A 222 -18.50 20.41 5.43
CA ASN A 222 -19.66 19.61 5.03
C ASN A 222 -19.35 18.13 4.66
N VAL A 223 -18.08 17.80 4.40
CA VAL A 223 -17.66 16.42 4.09
C VAL A 223 -17.28 15.61 5.34
N THR A 224 -17.14 16.25 6.51
CA THR A 224 -16.56 15.60 7.71
C THR A 224 -17.40 14.41 8.18
N GLU A 225 -18.73 14.52 8.14
CA GLU A 225 -19.64 13.45 8.54
C GLU A 225 -19.51 12.21 7.64
N ASP A 226 -19.12 12.41 6.38
CA ASP A 226 -18.98 11.35 5.40
C ASP A 226 -17.61 10.69 5.44
N VAL A 227 -16.54 11.47 5.64
CA VAL A 227 -15.16 11.00 5.43
C VAL A 227 -14.29 11.01 6.68
N GLY A 228 -14.77 11.59 7.78
CA GLY A 228 -14.04 11.73 9.04
C GLY A 228 -12.89 12.73 8.93
N ASN A 229 -12.28 13.07 10.06
CA ASN A 229 -11.14 13.98 10.10
C ASN A 229 -9.83 13.33 10.57
N LYS A 230 -9.87 12.11 11.14
CA LYS A 230 -8.66 11.40 11.56
C LYS A 230 -7.79 11.11 10.34
N THR A 231 -6.52 11.47 10.45
CA THR A 231 -5.52 11.19 9.41
C THR A 231 -4.19 10.91 10.05
N ASN A 232 -3.60 9.77 9.72
CA ASN A 232 -2.24 9.43 10.14
C ASN A 232 -1.26 9.59 8.98
N LEU A 233 -1.70 9.31 7.75
CA LEU A 233 -0.92 9.52 6.54
C LEU A 233 -1.81 10.02 5.40
N VAL A 234 -1.37 11.06 4.70
CA VAL A 234 -2.00 11.53 3.47
C VAL A 234 -0.97 11.66 2.36
N THR A 235 -1.28 11.11 1.20
CA THR A 235 -0.39 11.23 0.04
C THR A 235 -0.58 12.57 -0.68
N ILE A 236 0.44 13.00 -1.41
CA ILE A 236 0.37 14.19 -2.27
C ILE A 236 0.97 13.86 -3.63
N ASN A 237 0.12 13.82 -4.66
CA ASN A 237 0.62 13.85 -6.03
C ASN A 237 1.22 15.26 -6.30
N PRO A 238 2.46 15.38 -6.81
CA PRO A 238 3.09 16.67 -7.10
C PRO A 238 2.28 17.58 -8.02
N SER A 239 1.40 17.03 -8.87
CA SER A 239 0.47 17.84 -9.68
C SER A 239 -0.48 18.70 -8.84
N ILE A 240 -0.82 18.28 -7.60
CA ILE A 240 -1.61 19.10 -6.68
C ILE A 240 -0.85 20.36 -6.29
N ILE A 241 0.44 20.21 -5.96
CA ILE A 241 1.31 21.32 -5.62
C ILE A 241 1.44 22.28 -6.81
N ALA A 242 1.67 21.73 -8.01
CA ALA A 242 1.77 22.52 -9.24
C ALA A 242 0.48 23.27 -9.58
N LEU A 243 -0.66 22.59 -9.57
CA LEU A 243 -1.91 23.14 -10.11
C LEU A 243 -2.72 23.92 -9.06
N LYS A 244 -2.97 23.32 -7.89
CA LYS A 244 -3.78 23.94 -6.82
C LYS A 244 -3.01 25.05 -6.11
N TYR A 245 -1.75 24.77 -5.80
CA TYR A 245 -0.89 25.67 -5.02
C TYR A 245 0.15 26.40 -5.86
N LYS A 246 0.05 26.38 -7.20
CA LYS A 246 0.91 27.15 -8.11
C LYS A 246 2.40 26.97 -7.80
N ASN A 247 2.84 25.72 -7.66
CA ASN A 247 4.21 25.36 -7.26
C ASN A 247 4.67 26.00 -5.93
N LEU A 248 3.75 26.37 -5.03
CA LEU A 248 4.04 27.15 -3.82
C LEU A 248 4.62 28.54 -4.10
N GLU A 249 4.27 29.14 -5.24
CA GLU A 249 4.58 30.54 -5.57
C GLU A 249 3.36 31.40 -5.21
N GLY A 250 3.52 32.28 -4.21
CA GLY A 250 2.43 33.13 -3.72
C GLY A 250 1.27 32.40 -3.03
N LYS A 251 1.37 31.08 -2.80
CA LYS A 251 0.30 30.26 -2.18
C LYS A 251 0.76 29.38 -1.02
N ILE A 252 1.90 29.70 -0.41
CA ILE A 252 2.42 28.96 0.76
C ILE A 252 1.43 29.01 1.92
N GLU A 253 0.89 30.17 2.27
CA GLU A 253 -0.06 30.31 3.37
C GLU A 253 -1.31 29.46 3.18
N LYS A 254 -1.87 29.47 1.96
CA LYS A 254 -3.00 28.60 1.63
C LYS A 254 -2.65 27.11 1.76
N PHE A 255 -1.45 26.72 1.32
CA PHE A 255 -0.99 25.34 1.46
C PHE A 255 -0.85 24.96 2.93
N LEU A 256 -0.20 25.79 3.75
CA LEU A 256 -0.03 25.57 5.19
C LEU A 256 -1.38 25.49 5.92
N LYS A 257 -2.32 26.38 5.59
CA LYS A 257 -3.69 26.35 6.12
C LYS A 257 -4.39 25.03 5.75
N ASP A 258 -4.37 24.64 4.49
CA ASP A 258 -5.01 23.40 4.04
C ASP A 258 -4.38 22.15 4.71
N ILE A 259 -3.06 22.08 4.89
CA ILE A 259 -2.41 20.93 5.55
C ILE A 259 -2.60 20.93 7.07
N SER A 260 -2.86 22.08 7.70
CA SER A 260 -3.06 22.18 9.15
C SER A 260 -4.25 21.34 9.64
N ASN A 261 -5.24 21.12 8.75
CA ASN A 261 -6.41 20.29 8.99
C ASN A 261 -6.07 18.81 9.23
N TYR A 262 -4.89 18.33 8.83
CA TYR A 262 -4.47 16.94 9.00
C TYR A 262 -3.68 16.69 10.30
N GLY A 263 -3.66 17.65 11.24
CA GLY A 263 -2.98 17.46 12.53
C GLY A 263 -1.49 17.16 12.36
N ASP A 264 -1.01 16.07 12.94
CA ASP A 264 0.39 15.62 12.88
C ASP A 264 0.66 14.57 11.78
N ALA A 265 -0.26 14.42 10.82
CA ALA A 265 -0.16 13.41 9.78
C ALA A 265 1.14 13.49 8.98
N PHE A 266 1.60 12.32 8.49
CA PHE A 266 2.65 12.25 7.50
C PHE A 266 2.13 12.68 6.12
N LEU A 267 2.91 13.54 5.44
CA LEU A 267 2.70 13.91 4.04
C LEU A 267 3.60 13.05 3.16
N LEU A 268 3.02 12.10 2.43
CA LEU A 268 3.78 11.15 1.62
C LEU A 268 3.81 11.55 0.15
N LEU A 269 5.00 11.81 -0.40
CA LEU A 269 5.17 12.25 -1.79
C LEU A 269 5.97 11.24 -2.65
N PRO A 270 5.61 11.05 -3.92
CA PRO A 270 6.35 10.22 -4.87
C PRO A 270 7.54 10.98 -5.50
N ALA A 271 8.44 11.50 -4.66
CA ALA A 271 9.59 12.34 -5.09
C ALA A 271 10.52 11.63 -6.08
N PHE A 272 10.64 10.31 -5.97
CA PHE A 272 11.51 9.47 -6.79
C PHE A 272 10.74 8.62 -7.80
N SER A 273 9.52 9.02 -8.16
CA SER A 273 8.75 8.30 -9.20
C SER A 273 9.08 8.76 -10.62
N PHE A 274 9.15 10.08 -10.80
CA PHE A 274 9.57 10.76 -12.03
C PHE A 274 10.54 11.88 -11.65
N ARG A 275 11.51 12.23 -12.50
CA ARG A 275 12.47 13.32 -12.25
C ARG A 275 11.79 14.65 -11.95
N ILE A 276 10.70 14.94 -12.66
CA ILE A 276 9.93 16.19 -12.48
C ILE A 276 9.30 16.30 -11.08
N ASN A 277 9.09 15.17 -10.38
CA ASN A 277 8.47 15.16 -9.06
C ASN A 277 9.45 15.60 -7.96
N THR A 278 10.76 15.41 -8.16
CA THR A 278 11.77 15.58 -7.11
C THR A 278 11.83 17.00 -6.60
N GLY A 279 11.99 17.98 -7.51
CA GLY A 279 12.09 19.39 -7.14
C GLY A 279 10.85 19.89 -6.40
N ILE A 280 9.66 19.54 -6.89
CA ILE A 280 8.38 19.92 -6.27
C ILE A 280 8.25 19.29 -4.87
N SER A 281 8.62 18.01 -4.73
CA SER A 281 8.51 17.31 -3.45
C SER A 281 9.51 17.83 -2.41
N PHE A 282 10.73 18.16 -2.83
CA PHE A 282 11.72 18.79 -1.96
C PHE A 282 11.31 20.21 -1.57
N LYS A 283 10.66 20.96 -2.46
CA LYS A 283 10.08 22.28 -2.14
C LYS A 283 9.05 22.16 -1.02
N VAL A 284 8.17 21.15 -1.06
CA VAL A 284 7.23 20.86 0.04
C VAL A 284 7.97 20.62 1.36
N TYR A 285 8.97 19.73 1.39
CA TYR A 285 9.79 19.49 2.58
C TYR A 285 10.40 20.79 3.14
N GLN A 286 11.02 21.59 2.27
CA GLN A 286 11.67 22.84 2.67
C GLN A 286 10.66 23.87 3.19
N THR A 287 9.49 23.97 2.58
CA THR A 287 8.42 24.86 3.05
C THR A 287 7.96 24.47 4.46
N LEU A 288 7.68 23.18 4.70
CA LEU A 288 7.26 22.72 6.03
C LEU A 288 8.35 22.94 7.09
N LYS A 289 9.62 22.68 6.74
CA LYS A 289 10.77 22.91 7.63
C LYS A 289 10.92 24.40 7.97
N LYS A 290 10.85 25.30 6.98
CA LYS A 290 10.97 26.76 7.19
C LYS A 290 9.82 27.34 8.00
N SER A 291 8.61 26.81 7.84
CA SER A 291 7.41 27.28 8.53
C SER A 291 7.15 26.56 9.86
N ASN A 292 8.09 25.72 10.33
CA ASN A 292 7.95 24.89 11.53
C ASN A 292 6.60 24.15 11.59
N ALA A 293 6.19 23.57 10.45
CA ALA A 293 4.92 22.88 10.36
C ALA A 293 4.92 21.58 11.19
N ARG A 294 3.76 21.23 11.74
CA ARG A 294 3.58 20.02 12.54
C ARG A 294 3.79 18.75 11.73
N GLN A 295 3.23 18.73 10.52
CA GLN A 295 3.26 17.57 9.63
C GLN A 295 4.70 17.24 9.20
N LYS A 296 4.97 15.96 8.95
CA LYS A 296 6.28 15.48 8.52
C LYS A 296 6.22 14.92 7.10
N VAL A 297 7.20 15.28 6.28
CA VAL A 297 7.26 14.82 4.89
C VAL A 297 8.00 13.50 4.82
N LEU A 298 7.42 12.55 4.08
CA LEU A 298 8.03 11.27 3.71
C LEU A 298 8.03 11.13 2.19
N PHE A 299 8.94 10.30 1.67
CA PHE A 299 8.95 9.96 0.24
C PHE A 299 8.82 8.47 0.02
N PHE A 300 7.99 8.06 -0.94
CA PHE A 300 7.90 6.66 -1.34
C PHE A 300 9.25 6.13 -1.77
N HIS A 301 9.60 4.91 -1.36
CA HIS A 301 10.76 4.24 -1.91
C HIS A 301 10.46 3.73 -3.33
N PRO A 302 11.26 4.09 -4.35
CA PRO A 302 10.95 3.71 -5.73
C PRO A 302 11.09 2.20 -5.98
N ARG A 303 11.97 1.49 -5.24
CA ARG A 303 12.05 0.01 -5.27
C ARG A 303 10.72 -0.63 -4.90
N TYR A 304 10.11 -0.24 -3.79
CA TYR A 304 8.83 -0.79 -3.33
C TYR A 304 7.75 -0.60 -4.40
N LEU A 305 7.62 0.62 -4.94
CA LEU A 305 6.61 0.90 -5.98
C LEU A 305 6.85 0.10 -7.27
N ARG A 306 8.10 -0.13 -7.69
CA ARG A 306 8.42 -0.99 -8.85
C ARG A 306 8.05 -2.45 -8.61
N GLN A 307 8.40 -2.99 -7.44
CA GLN A 307 8.06 -4.36 -7.08
C GLN A 307 6.54 -4.55 -6.98
N LEU A 308 5.86 -3.56 -6.41
CA LEU A 308 4.41 -3.56 -6.31
C LEU A 308 3.75 -3.52 -7.69
N ALA A 309 4.27 -2.72 -8.61
CA ALA A 309 3.80 -2.72 -10.00
C ALA A 309 4.02 -4.08 -10.69
N PHE A 310 5.16 -4.74 -10.44
CA PHE A 310 5.39 -6.10 -10.93
C PHE A 310 4.39 -7.10 -10.33
N PHE A 311 4.21 -7.08 -9.01
CA PHE A 311 3.27 -7.94 -8.30
C PHE A 311 1.86 -7.85 -8.92
N TRP A 312 1.31 -6.64 -9.04
CA TRP A 312 -0.03 -6.45 -9.59
C TRP A 312 -0.13 -6.74 -11.09
N ARG A 313 0.97 -6.60 -11.84
CA ARG A 313 1.04 -7.06 -13.24
C ARG A 313 0.84 -8.57 -13.34
N THR A 314 1.41 -9.36 -12.42
CA THR A 314 1.15 -10.82 -12.35
C THR A 314 -0.32 -11.15 -12.05
N LYS A 315 -1.10 -10.18 -11.56
CA LYS A 315 -2.53 -10.29 -11.29
C LYS A 315 -3.40 -9.66 -12.39
N GLY A 316 -2.82 -9.29 -13.53
CA GLY A 316 -3.56 -8.75 -14.69
C GLY A 316 -3.74 -7.22 -14.69
N VAL A 317 -3.17 -6.49 -13.72
CA VAL A 317 -3.14 -5.02 -13.72
C VAL A 317 -1.94 -4.55 -14.53
N THR A 318 -2.17 -4.27 -15.81
CA THR A 318 -1.13 -3.88 -16.79
C THR A 318 -1.08 -2.38 -17.05
N ALA A 319 -1.54 -1.56 -16.09
CA ALA A 319 -1.52 -0.12 -16.20
C ALA A 319 -0.10 0.44 -16.35
N PHE A 320 0.02 1.63 -16.97
CA PHE A 320 1.29 2.35 -17.02
C PHE A 320 1.84 2.61 -15.61
N ARG A 321 0.97 3.00 -14.68
CA ARG A 321 1.28 3.12 -13.25
C ARG A 321 0.05 2.76 -12.42
N LEU A 322 0.25 2.15 -11.25
CA LEU A 322 -0.84 1.88 -10.31
C LEU A 322 -1.44 3.18 -9.78
N SER A 323 -2.73 3.18 -9.42
CA SER A 323 -3.32 4.32 -8.70
C SER A 323 -2.73 4.44 -7.29
N THR A 324 -2.74 5.65 -6.74
CA THR A 324 -2.39 5.90 -5.33
C THR A 324 -3.24 5.02 -4.39
N GLY A 325 -4.51 4.81 -4.72
CA GLY A 325 -5.42 3.98 -3.92
C GLY A 325 -4.94 2.53 -3.82
N LEU A 326 -4.57 1.90 -4.94
CA LEU A 326 -4.05 0.53 -4.92
C LEU A 326 -2.68 0.44 -4.24
N MET A 327 -1.82 1.44 -4.42
CA MET A 327 -0.53 1.52 -3.71
C MET A 327 -0.72 1.50 -2.20
N ILE A 328 -1.57 2.39 -1.68
CA ILE A 328 -1.82 2.53 -0.24
C ILE A 328 -2.63 1.36 0.32
N ALA A 329 -3.59 0.81 -0.42
CA ALA A 329 -4.28 -0.41 0.00
C ALA A 329 -3.31 -1.59 0.18
N SER A 330 -2.30 -1.72 -0.69
CA SER A 330 -1.28 -2.77 -0.56
C SER A 330 -0.41 -2.55 0.67
N VAL A 331 0.04 -1.31 0.91
CA VAL A 331 0.79 -0.95 2.12
C VAL A 331 -0.02 -1.25 3.38
N ALA A 332 -1.30 -0.90 3.40
CA ALA A 332 -2.17 -1.13 4.56
C ALA A 332 -2.28 -2.62 4.88
N ILE A 333 -2.34 -3.51 3.87
CA ILE A 333 -2.34 -4.97 4.09
C ILE A 333 -1.01 -5.44 4.71
N GLU A 334 0.12 -4.85 4.34
CA GLU A 334 1.42 -5.20 4.91
C GLU A 334 1.62 -4.67 6.34
N LEU A 335 0.94 -3.58 6.71
CA LEU A 335 1.11 -2.89 8.00
C LEU A 335 -0.04 -3.06 9.00
N CYS A 336 -1.19 -3.64 8.62
CA CYS A 336 -2.38 -3.64 9.46
C CYS A 336 -3.14 -4.97 9.44
N GLU A 337 -3.56 -5.46 10.61
CA GLU A 337 -4.34 -6.70 10.76
C GLU A 337 -5.69 -6.68 10.04
N ASN A 338 -6.44 -5.58 10.16
CA ASN A 338 -7.75 -5.43 9.55
C ASN A 338 -7.75 -4.20 8.64
N VAL A 339 -7.95 -4.40 7.34
CA VAL A 339 -8.00 -3.32 6.36
C VAL A 339 -9.42 -3.13 5.84
N LYS A 340 -9.97 -1.93 6.03
CA LYS A 340 -11.24 -1.51 5.44
C LYS A 340 -11.00 -0.36 4.46
N LEU A 341 -11.55 -0.50 3.27
CA LEU A 341 -11.44 0.45 2.17
C LEU A 341 -12.75 1.23 2.02
N TYR A 342 -12.65 2.54 1.95
CA TYR A 342 -13.76 3.49 1.79
C TYR A 342 -13.52 4.36 0.55
N GLY A 343 -14.56 4.73 -0.20
CA GLY A 343 -14.40 5.62 -1.35
C GLY A 343 -13.59 5.04 -2.52
N PHE A 344 -13.55 3.72 -2.63
CA PHE A 344 -13.02 3.01 -3.80
C PHE A 344 -14.19 2.67 -4.73
N TRP A 345 -14.43 3.54 -5.72
CA TRP A 345 -15.51 3.37 -6.69
C TRP A 345 -15.14 4.08 -8.00
N PRO A 346 -14.65 3.35 -9.01
CA PRO A 346 -14.14 3.97 -10.25
C PRO A 346 -15.23 4.19 -11.31
N PHE A 347 -16.52 4.22 -10.93
CA PHE A 347 -17.65 4.27 -11.84
C PHE A 347 -18.44 5.59 -11.71
N SER A 348 -19.13 5.95 -12.78
CA SER A 348 -19.85 7.23 -12.88
C SER A 348 -21.23 7.26 -12.21
N LYS A 349 -21.70 6.11 -11.70
CA LYS A 349 -23.01 5.99 -11.05
C LYS A 349 -23.01 4.91 -9.97
N THR A 350 -24.00 4.95 -9.08
CA THR A 350 -24.29 3.89 -8.11
C THR A 350 -24.88 2.66 -8.79
N ILE A 351 -25.06 1.57 -8.03
CA ILE A 351 -25.79 0.37 -8.49
C ILE A 351 -27.22 0.73 -8.92
N ASP A 352 -27.87 1.66 -8.22
CA ASP A 352 -29.21 2.16 -8.53
C ASP A 352 -29.22 3.21 -9.65
N LYS A 353 -28.12 3.30 -10.41
CA LYS A 353 -27.93 4.20 -11.55
C LYS A 353 -27.98 5.69 -11.19
N THR A 354 -27.83 6.04 -9.92
CA THR A 354 -27.71 7.45 -9.49
C THR A 354 -26.35 8.00 -9.94
N PRO A 355 -26.28 9.12 -10.68
CA PRO A 355 -25.02 9.72 -11.09
C PRO A 355 -24.14 10.09 -9.89
N LEU A 356 -22.83 9.88 -10.03
CA LEU A 356 -21.80 10.22 -9.06
C LEU A 356 -20.73 11.11 -9.69
N SER A 357 -20.26 12.08 -8.91
CA SER A 357 -19.03 12.79 -9.23
C SER A 357 -17.83 11.87 -9.08
N HIS A 358 -16.76 12.17 -9.82
CA HIS A 358 -15.52 11.40 -9.74
C HIS A 358 -14.92 11.43 -8.34
N HIS A 359 -14.94 12.59 -7.68
CA HIS A 359 -14.55 12.73 -6.28
C HIS A 359 -15.73 13.17 -5.42
N TYR A 360 -15.65 12.96 -4.10
CA TYR A 360 -16.66 13.48 -3.17
C TYR A 360 -16.63 15.01 -3.05
N TYR A 361 -15.54 15.65 -3.48
CA TYR A 361 -15.33 17.10 -3.36
C TYR A 361 -15.24 17.87 -4.69
N ASP A 362 -15.12 17.17 -5.83
CA ASP A 362 -15.15 17.76 -7.17
C ASP A 362 -15.46 16.70 -8.23
N ASN A 363 -15.48 17.08 -9.51
CA ASN A 363 -15.65 16.16 -10.63
C ASN A 363 -14.44 16.13 -11.59
N LYS A 364 -13.23 16.25 -11.06
CA LYS A 364 -12.00 16.23 -11.89
C LYS A 364 -11.59 14.81 -12.25
N LEU A 365 -11.76 14.46 -13.51
CA LEU A 365 -11.41 13.13 -14.03
C LEU A 365 -9.88 12.90 -14.08
N PRO A 366 -9.43 11.65 -13.92
CA PRO A 366 -8.02 11.32 -14.02
C PRO A 366 -7.56 11.37 -15.47
N LYS A 367 -6.25 11.52 -15.69
CA LYS A 367 -5.65 11.45 -17.02
C LYS A 367 -5.93 10.07 -17.64
N ARG A 368 -6.60 10.04 -18.79
CA ARG A 368 -6.93 8.81 -19.52
C ARG A 368 -5.65 8.02 -19.85
N GLY A 369 -5.72 6.69 -19.74
CA GLY A 369 -4.64 5.77 -20.08
C GLY A 369 -3.51 5.65 -19.05
N PHE A 370 -3.54 6.40 -17.96
CA PHE A 370 -2.48 6.37 -16.95
C PHE A 370 -2.67 5.23 -15.93
N HIS A 371 -3.91 5.03 -15.47
CA HIS A 371 -4.32 3.98 -14.53
C HIS A 371 -5.38 3.07 -15.16
N GLN A 372 -5.51 1.85 -14.66
CA GLN A 372 -6.59 0.92 -15.04
C GLN A 372 -7.57 0.74 -13.87
N MET A 373 -8.17 1.83 -13.39
CA MET A 373 -8.94 1.83 -12.13
C MET A 373 -10.03 0.76 -12.04
N PRO A 374 -10.83 0.45 -13.09
CA PRO A 374 -11.76 -0.69 -13.03
C PRO A 374 -11.08 -2.05 -12.81
N LYS A 375 -9.90 -2.28 -13.41
CA LYS A 375 -9.14 -3.52 -13.18
C LYS A 375 -8.53 -3.56 -11.78
N GLU A 376 -8.01 -2.44 -11.29
CA GLU A 376 -7.52 -2.32 -9.92
C GLU A 376 -8.65 -2.60 -8.92
N TYR A 377 -9.84 -2.05 -9.17
CA TYR A 377 -11.02 -2.30 -8.36
C TYR A 377 -11.48 -3.76 -8.43
N SER A 378 -11.39 -4.42 -9.59
CA SER A 378 -11.63 -5.86 -9.71
C SER A 378 -10.72 -6.68 -8.78
N GLN A 379 -9.44 -6.30 -8.64
CA GLN A 379 -8.55 -6.95 -7.68
C GLN A 379 -9.01 -6.72 -6.23
N MET A 380 -9.45 -5.51 -5.89
CA MET A 380 -9.97 -5.21 -4.56
C MET A 380 -11.24 -6.01 -4.26
N LEU A 381 -12.13 -6.18 -5.25
CA LEU A 381 -13.31 -7.06 -5.13
C LEU A 381 -12.92 -8.51 -4.87
N GLN A 382 -11.89 -9.02 -5.57
CA GLN A 382 -11.37 -10.37 -5.32
C GLN A 382 -10.82 -10.52 -3.90
N LEU A 383 -10.08 -9.52 -3.41
CA LEU A 383 -9.59 -9.53 -2.03
C LEU A 383 -10.72 -9.42 -1.00
N HIS A 384 -11.76 -8.64 -1.30
CA HIS A 384 -12.98 -8.57 -0.50
C HIS A 384 -13.67 -9.92 -0.38
N MET A 385 -13.92 -10.57 -1.53
CA MET A 385 -14.59 -11.88 -1.56
C MET A 385 -13.77 -13.00 -0.91
N ARG A 386 -12.44 -12.85 -0.84
CA ARG A 386 -11.53 -13.78 -0.15
C ARG A 386 -11.35 -13.46 1.34
N GLY A 387 -12.03 -12.43 1.87
CA GLY A 387 -11.91 -12.03 3.28
C GLY A 387 -10.55 -11.45 3.66
N VAL A 388 -9.76 -10.98 2.69
CA VAL A 388 -8.42 -10.37 2.91
C VAL A 388 -8.54 -8.91 3.35
N LEU A 389 -9.49 -8.17 2.76
CA LEU A 389 -9.83 -6.80 3.14
C LEU A 389 -11.34 -6.60 3.05
N LYS A 390 -11.88 -5.53 3.63
CA LYS A 390 -13.29 -5.16 3.48
C LYS A 390 -13.43 -3.95 2.57
N LEU A 391 -14.08 -4.10 1.41
CA LEU A 391 -14.59 -2.95 0.65
C LEU A 391 -15.90 -2.49 1.26
N HIS A 392 -16.02 -1.19 1.51
CA HIS A 392 -17.28 -0.55 1.88
C HIS A 392 -17.92 0.09 0.64
N PHE A 393 -19.20 -0.21 0.41
CA PHE A 393 -19.87 0.11 -0.85
C PHE A 393 -20.97 1.16 -0.76
N GLY A 394 -21.30 1.69 0.41
CA GLY A 394 -22.50 2.52 0.57
C GLY A 394 -22.45 3.42 1.79
N LYS A 395 -23.58 3.51 2.48
CA LYS A 395 -23.70 4.24 3.73
C LYS A 395 -23.18 3.39 4.89
N CYS A 396 -22.60 4.06 5.88
CA CYS A 396 -22.30 3.46 7.16
C CYS A 396 -23.52 3.54 8.08
N GLU A 397 -23.61 2.59 9.01
CA GLU A 397 -24.62 2.63 10.07
C GLU A 397 -24.27 3.77 11.02
N ILE A 398 -25.27 4.60 11.33
CA ILE A 398 -25.14 5.63 12.36
C ILE A 398 -25.16 4.87 13.70
N PRO A 399 -24.15 5.05 14.57
CA PRO A 399 -24.09 4.40 15.87
C PRO A 399 -25.32 4.67 16.75
#